data_AF-A0A655VIS6-F1
#
_entry.id   AF-A0A655VIS6-F1
#
_cell.length_a   1.000
_cell.length_b   1.000
_cell.length_c   1.000
_cell.angle_alpha   90.00
_cell.angle_beta   90.00
_cell.angle_gamma   90.00
#
_symmetry.space_group_name_H-M   'P 1'
#
loop_
_entity.id
_entity.type
_entity.pdbx_description
1 polymer ?
#
loop_
_entity_poly.entity_id
_entity_poly.type
_entity_poly.pdbx_seq_one_letter_code
_entity_poly.pdbx_strand_id
1 'polypeptide(L)'
;MPNVEPHYLALLRAHQWPGNVRELRNVAELYAIGIVKLAGKERLYNQEEMLSPLDELVDDYEKQVIEDALFLFSGRVADAANYLQVPRKKLYLRMKKHGLEKDAFKARG
;
A
#
# COMPACT_ATOMS: atom_id res chain seq x y z
N MET A 1 -15.38 9.28 -14.42
CA MET A 1 -14.57 9.44 -13.17
C MET A 1 -15.43 9.00 -12.00
N PRO A 2 -14.89 8.29 -11.00
CA PRO A 2 -15.65 7.89 -9.82
C PRO A 2 -16.15 9.14 -9.08
N ASN A 3 -17.37 9.08 -8.54
CA ASN A 3 -17.92 10.17 -7.76
C ASN A 3 -17.19 10.25 -6.41
N VAL A 4 -16.51 11.37 -6.17
CA VAL A 4 -15.75 11.57 -4.94
C VAL A 4 -16.66 12.25 -3.92
N GLU A 5 -16.94 11.56 -2.81
CA GLU A 5 -17.71 12.08 -1.69
C GLU A 5 -17.10 13.41 -1.18
N PRO A 6 -17.89 14.47 -0.91
CA PRO A 6 -17.38 15.75 -0.43
C PRO A 6 -16.57 15.65 0.87
N HIS A 7 -16.94 14.73 1.76
CA HIS A 7 -16.20 14.45 2.99
C HIS A 7 -14.80 13.88 2.71
N TYR A 8 -14.65 13.12 1.61
CA TYR A 8 -13.36 12.59 1.18
C TYR A 8 -12.41 13.69 0.68
N LEU A 9 -12.93 14.67 -0.05
CA LEU A 9 -12.15 15.83 -0.47
C LEU A 9 -11.68 16.66 0.74
N ALA A 10 -12.50 16.74 1.79
CA ALA A 10 -12.11 17.42 3.03
C ALA A 10 -10.95 16.68 3.73
N LEU A 11 -11.01 15.35 3.80
CA LEU A 11 -9.91 14.53 4.34
C LEU A 11 -8.63 14.67 3.53
N LEU A 12 -8.71 14.62 2.21
CA LEU A 12 -7.54 14.80 1.34
C LEU A 12 -6.92 16.20 1.50
N ARG A 13 -7.72 17.24 1.73
CA ARG A 13 -7.22 18.59 1.97
C ARG A 13 -6.61 18.78 3.37
N ALA A 14 -7.10 18.04 4.35
CA ALA A 14 -6.60 18.10 5.73
C ALA A 14 -5.28 17.34 5.91
N HIS A 15 -4.95 16.41 5.02
CA HIS A 15 -3.68 15.71 5.01
C HIS A 15 -2.51 16.62 4.63
N GLN A 16 -1.37 16.43 5.29
CA GLN A 16 -0.16 17.23 5.04
C GLN A 16 0.66 16.77 3.82
N TRP A 17 0.43 15.57 3.29
CA TRP A 17 1.13 15.02 2.12
C TRP A 17 2.66 15.14 2.20
N PRO A 18 3.31 14.47 3.16
CA PRO A 18 4.77 14.51 3.29
C PRO A 18 5.49 14.00 2.02
N GLY A 19 4.86 13.10 1.25
CA GLY A 19 5.31 12.63 -0.07
C GLY A 19 4.94 13.54 -1.25
N ASN A 20 4.45 14.76 -0.97
CA ASN A 20 4.00 15.75 -1.95
C ASN A 20 2.92 15.20 -2.90
N VAL A 21 2.84 15.76 -4.11
CA VAL A 21 1.83 15.42 -5.14
C VAL A 21 1.92 13.96 -5.60
N ARG A 22 3.08 13.30 -5.47
CA ARG A 22 3.24 11.89 -5.84
C ARG A 22 2.39 10.97 -4.97
N GLU A 23 2.35 11.24 -3.67
CA GLU A 23 1.55 10.49 -2.70
C GLU A 23 0.04 10.67 -2.97
N LEU A 24 -0.40 11.92 -3.17
CA LEU A 24 -1.77 12.24 -3.55
C LEU A 24 -2.18 11.54 -4.85
N ARG A 25 -1.30 11.50 -5.86
CA ARG A 25 -1.54 10.81 -7.12
C ARG A 25 -1.74 9.31 -6.92
N ASN A 26 -0.88 8.68 -6.12
CA ASN A 26 -0.99 7.25 -5.83
C ASN A 26 -2.31 6.92 -5.11
N VAL A 27 -2.70 7.73 -4.12
CA VAL A 27 -3.99 7.57 -3.43
C VAL A 27 -5.17 7.76 -4.39
N ALA A 28 -5.11 8.74 -5.29
CA ALA A 28 -6.13 8.97 -6.29
C ALA A 28 -6.21 7.83 -7.34
N GLU A 29 -5.06 7.27 -7.74
CA GLU A 29 -4.97 6.11 -8.63
C GLU A 29 -5.62 4.87 -7.98
N LEU A 30 -5.28 4.58 -6.73
CA LEU A 30 -5.85 3.45 -5.97
C LEU A 30 -7.35 3.62 -5.69
N TYR A 31 -7.80 4.86 -5.45
CA TYR A 31 -9.22 5.20 -5.33
C TYR A 31 -9.96 4.99 -6.65
N ALA A 32 -9.37 5.42 -7.77
CA ALA A 32 -9.96 5.26 -9.09
C ALA A 32 -10.13 3.79 -9.52
N ILE A 33 -9.28 2.90 -9.02
CA ILE A 33 -9.33 1.45 -9.27
C ILE A 33 -10.32 0.75 -8.29
N GLY A 34 -10.87 1.47 -7.30
CA GLY A 34 -11.84 0.93 -6.33
C GLY A 34 -11.21 0.03 -5.25
N ILE A 35 -9.88 0.08 -5.12
CA ILE A 35 -9.11 -0.70 -4.14
C ILE A 35 -9.25 -0.07 -2.75
N VAL A 36 -9.32 1.26 -2.69
CA VAL A 36 -9.63 1.98 -1.46
C VAL A 36 -11.15 2.06 -1.30
N LYS A 37 -11.76 1.02 -0.72
CA LYS A 37 -12.98 1.24 0.07
C LYS A 37 -12.52 1.86 1.38
N LEU A 38 -13.03 3.03 1.74
CA LEU A 38 -12.80 3.64 3.05
C LEU A 38 -13.22 2.66 4.16
N ALA A 39 -12.29 1.81 4.59
CA ALA A 39 -12.24 1.39 5.97
C ALA A 39 -11.32 2.42 6.62
N GLY A 40 -11.87 3.20 7.54
CA GLY A 40 -11.13 4.15 8.37
C GLY A 40 -10.05 3.46 9.20
N LYS A 41 -8.96 3.08 8.54
CA LYS A 41 -7.64 2.96 9.15
C LYS A 41 -6.87 4.17 8.67
N GLU A 42 -7.18 5.27 9.34
CA GLU A 42 -6.19 6.23 9.76
C GLU A 42 -4.77 5.68 9.63
N ARG A 43 -4.06 6.06 8.58
CA ARG A 43 -2.61 6.16 8.65
C ARG A 43 -2.33 7.46 9.40
N LEU A 44 -2.70 7.50 10.67
CA LEU A 44 -2.11 8.44 11.60
C LEU A 44 -0.66 7.98 11.68
N TYR A 45 0.23 8.70 11.01
CA TYR A 45 1.65 8.60 11.32
C TYR A 45 1.77 8.92 12.81
N ASN A 46 1.90 7.89 13.65
CA ASN A 46 2.10 8.09 15.07
C ASN A 46 3.41 8.87 15.21
N GLN A 47 3.49 9.83 16.12
CA GLN A 47 4.73 10.58 16.37
C GLN A 47 5.93 9.65 16.69
N GLU A 48 5.64 8.41 17.09
CA GLU A 48 6.61 7.31 17.25
C GLU A 48 7.24 6.84 15.93
N GLU A 49 6.50 6.78 14.81
CA GLU A 49 7.08 6.47 13.49
C GLU A 49 8.03 7.59 13.02
N MET A 50 7.84 8.83 13.48
CA MET A 50 8.74 9.94 13.19
C MET A 50 10.10 9.83 13.91
N LEU A 51 10.20 8.94 14.91
CA LEU A 51 11.43 8.62 15.65
C LEU A 51 12.10 7.33 15.16
N SER A 52 11.46 6.60 14.25
CA SER A 52 12.02 5.38 13.67
C SER A 52 13.19 5.71 12.73
N PRO A 53 14.29 4.94 12.79
CA PRO A 53 15.37 5.04 11.81
C PRO A 53 14.85 4.89 10.37
N LEU A 54 15.49 5.58 9.43
CA LEU A 54 15.10 5.56 8.01
C LEU A 54 14.96 4.13 7.44
N ASP A 55 15.84 3.22 7.85
CA ASP A 55 15.80 1.84 7.39
C ASP A 55 14.52 1.09 7.81
N GLU A 56 13.99 1.36 9.01
CA GLU A 56 12.73 0.77 9.48
C GLU A 56 11.54 1.33 8.72
N LEU A 57 11.52 2.65 8.50
CA LEU A 57 10.47 3.31 7.72
C LEU A 57 10.41 2.80 6.28
N VAL A 58 11.57 2.62 5.65
CA VAL A 58 11.66 2.06 4.30
C VAL A 58 11.21 0.61 4.28
N ASP A 59 11.55 -0.18 5.32
CA ASP A 59 11.13 -1.58 5.43
C ASP A 59 9.62 -1.73 5.61
N ASP A 60 9.01 -0.92 6.47
CA ASP A 60 7.56 -0.92 6.70
C ASP A 60 6.81 -0.48 5.44
N TYR A 61 7.32 0.55 4.77
CA TYR A 61 6.75 0.99 3.49
C TYR A 61 6.90 -0.09 2.41
N GLU A 62 8.06 -0.74 2.31
CA GLU A 62 8.28 -1.84 1.37
C GLU A 62 7.32 -3.00 1.64
N LYS A 63 7.14 -3.38 2.90
CA LYS A 63 6.20 -4.42 3.32
C LYS A 63 4.79 -4.09 2.85
N GLN A 64 4.33 -2.87 3.11
CA GLN A 64 2.97 -2.44 2.77
C GLN A 64 2.72 -2.47 1.26
N VAL A 65 3.67 -2.01 0.45
CA VAL A 65 3.57 -2.06 -1.02
C VAL A 65 3.46 -3.51 -1.52
N ILE A 66 4.19 -4.44 -0.90
CA ILE A 66 4.13 -5.86 -1.24
C ILE A 66 2.77 -6.46 -0.85
N GLU A 67 2.24 -6.13 0.34
CA GLU A 67 0.93 -6.57 0.80
C GLU A 67 -0.19 -6.10 -0.14
N ASP A 68 -0.20 -4.81 -0.51
CA ASP A 68 -1.19 -4.23 -1.41
C ASP A 68 -1.17 -4.93 -2.78
N ALA A 69 0.03 -5.19 -3.31
CA ALA A 69 0.19 -5.92 -4.58
C ALA A 69 -0.30 -7.38 -4.45
N LEU A 70 0.07 -8.08 -3.38
CA LEU A 70 -0.38 -9.46 -3.15
C LEU A 70 -1.89 -9.54 -3.01
N PHE A 71 -2.51 -8.57 -2.33
CA PHE A 71 -3.96 -8.46 -2.20
C PHE A 71 -4.63 -8.23 -3.57
N LEU A 72 -4.13 -7.27 -4.35
CA LEU A 72 -4.64 -6.95 -5.69
C LEU A 72 -4.65 -8.17 -6.63
N PHE A 73 -3.60 -9.00 -6.56
CA PHE A 73 -3.47 -10.18 -7.41
C PHE A 73 -3.92 -11.48 -6.71
N SER A 74 -4.60 -11.40 -5.57
CA SER A 74 -5.14 -12.54 -4.82
C SER A 74 -4.10 -13.62 -4.50
N GLY A 75 -2.91 -13.20 -4.06
CA GLY A 75 -1.79 -14.08 -3.74
C GLY A 75 -1.03 -14.63 -4.96
N ARG A 76 -1.34 -14.18 -6.18
CA ARG A 76 -0.55 -14.51 -7.39
C ARG A 76 0.75 -13.71 -7.42
N VAL A 77 1.76 -14.24 -6.73
CA VAL A 77 3.12 -13.66 -6.64
C VAL A 77 3.71 -13.36 -8.01
N ALA A 78 3.35 -14.17 -9.00
CA ALA A 78 3.76 -14.02 -10.39
C ALA A 78 3.36 -12.68 -11.01
N ASP A 79 2.12 -12.26 -10.75
CA ASP A 79 1.52 -11.06 -11.31
C ASP A 79 1.91 -9.84 -10.47
N ALA A 80 1.94 -10.00 -9.14
CA ALA A 80 2.45 -8.99 -8.22
C ALA A 80 3.91 -8.59 -8.52
N ALA A 81 4.78 -9.56 -8.81
CA ALA A 81 6.17 -9.29 -9.20
C ALA A 81 6.27 -8.49 -10.51
N ASN A 82 5.44 -8.81 -11.50
CA ASN A 82 5.40 -8.10 -12.76
C ASN A 82 4.90 -6.66 -12.57
N TYR A 83 3.85 -6.47 -11.76
CA TYR A 83 3.30 -5.15 -11.45
C TYR A 83 4.32 -4.26 -10.72
N LEU A 84 5.01 -4.82 -9.72
CA LEU A 84 6.07 -4.13 -8.98
C LEU A 84 7.39 -4.01 -9.76
N GLN A 85 7.47 -4.55 -10.97
CA GLN A 85 8.66 -4.58 -11.83
C GLN A 85 9.91 -5.14 -11.12
N VAL A 86 9.72 -6.16 -10.27
CA VAL A 86 10.80 -6.84 -9.57
C VAL A 86 10.90 -8.30 -10.00
N PRO A 87 12.10 -8.87 -10.10
CA PRO A 87 12.25 -10.30 -10.36
C PRO A 87 11.52 -11.13 -9.29
N ARG A 88 10.80 -12.16 -9.71
CA ARG A 88 10.03 -13.05 -8.80
C ARG A 88 10.85 -13.56 -7.61
N LYS A 89 12.10 -13.98 -7.87
CA LYS A 89 13.01 -14.45 -6.83
C LYS A 89 13.29 -13.37 -5.77
N LYS A 90 13.43 -12.11 -6.20
CA LYS A 90 13.66 -10.96 -5.31
C LYS A 90 12.40 -10.64 -4.50
N LEU A 91 11.22 -10.73 -5.11
CA LEU A 91 9.96 -10.57 -4.38
C LEU A 91 9.79 -11.63 -3.30
N TYR A 92 10.09 -12.91 -3.59
CA TYR A 92 10.05 -13.97 -2.58
C TYR A 92 11.00 -13.72 -1.40
N LEU A 93 12.20 -13.19 -1.66
CA LEU A 93 13.14 -12.84 -0.59
C LEU A 93 12.60 -11.71 0.30
N ARG A 94 12.00 -10.67 -0.31
CA ARG A 94 11.36 -9.57 0.43
C ARG A 94 10.16 -10.04 1.23
N MET A 95 9.30 -10.87 0.64
CA MET A 95 8.19 -11.51 1.36
C MET A 95 8.68 -12.29 2.58
N LYS A 96 9.76 -13.07 2.44
CA LYS A 96 10.36 -13.81 3.55
C LYS A 96 10.93 -12.88 4.63
N LYS A 97 11.60 -11.78 4.24
CA LYS A 97 12.11 -10.75 5.16
C LYS A 97 10.98 -10.18 6.03
N HIS A 98 9.84 -9.90 5.41
CA HIS A 98 8.69 -9.25 6.04
C HIS A 98 7.64 -10.21 6.62
N GLY A 99 7.90 -11.52 6.60
CA GLY A 99 6.97 -12.53 7.12
C GLY A 99 5.66 -12.67 6.32
N LEU A 100 5.67 -12.32 5.04
CA LEU A 100 4.49 -12.34 4.18
C LEU A 100 4.31 -13.70 3.50
N GLU A 101 3.16 -14.33 3.73
CA GLU A 101 2.79 -15.58 3.07
C GLU A 101 1.72 -15.35 2.00
N LYS A 102 1.96 -15.86 0.78
CA LYS A 102 1.01 -15.71 -0.35
C LYS A 102 -0.38 -16.27 -0.05
N ASP A 103 -0.47 -17.29 0.81
CA ASP A 103 -1.71 -18.00 1.08
C ASP A 103 -2.65 -17.18 1.99
N ALA A 104 -2.12 -16.22 2.75
CA ALA A 104 -2.91 -15.25 3.51
C ALA A 104 -3.69 -14.27 2.62
N PHE A 105 -3.25 -14.09 1.37
CA PHE A 105 -3.84 -13.13 0.41
C PHE A 105 -4.67 -13.82 -0.69
N LYS A 106 -4.79 -15.14 -0.65
CA LYS A 106 -5.70 -15.88 -1.52
C LYS A 106 -7.12 -15.69 -1.00
N ALA A 107 -8.04 -15.29 -1.89
CA ALA A 107 -9.45 -15.34 -1.57
C ALA A 107 -9.81 -16.79 -1.19
N ARG A 108 -10.23 -17.01 0.05
CA ARG A 108 -10.78 -18.31 0.47
C ARG A 108 -11.97 -18.59 -0.43
N GLY A 109 -11.81 -19.60 -1.29
CA GLY A 109 -12.93 -20.22 -2.00
C GLY A 109 -13.82 -20.98 -1.03
#